data_AF-A0A644YCE4-F1
#
_entry.id   AF-A0A644YCE4-F1
#
_cell.length_a   1.000
_cell.length_b   1.000
_cell.length_c   1.000
_cell.angle_alpha   90.00
_cell.angle_beta   90.00
_cell.angle_gamma   90.00
#
_symmetry.space_group_name_H-M   'P 1'
#
loop_
_entity.id
_entity.type
_entity.pdbx_description
1 polymer ?
#
loop_
_entity_poly.entity_id
_entity_poly.type
_entity_poly.pdbx_seq_one_letter_code
_entity_poly.pdbx_strand_id
1 'polypeptide(L)'
;MINFAIEGFTSFTTNPLRWASYFAFGLDGINFIYFIYIIIQFVVSASNFDFKYHFMFFSMIAISTLIAFFIGVLGEYVGRVFDETKQRPLYFVQSLVNIDEK
;
A
#
# COMPACT_ATOMS: atom_id res chain seq x y z
N MET A 1 24.37 5.81 13.42
CA MET A 1 24.13 4.37 13.16
C MET A 1 22.67 4.05 12.89
N ILE A 2 21.72 4.52 13.70
CA ILE A 2 20.28 4.26 13.49
C ILE A 2 19.77 4.81 12.14
N ASN A 3 20.14 6.04 11.76
CA ASN A 3 19.74 6.60 10.46
C ASN A 3 20.24 5.78 9.26
N PHE A 4 21.48 5.27 9.30
CA PHE A 4 22.01 4.42 8.23
C PHE A 4 21.30 3.06 8.14
N ALA A 5 20.88 2.50 9.28
CA ALA A 5 20.08 1.27 9.30
C ALA A 5 18.67 1.48 8.71
N ILE A 6 18.04 2.62 9.02
CA ILE A 6 16.74 3.01 8.46
C ILE A 6 16.87 3.28 6.96
N GLU A 7 17.90 4.00 6.52
CA GLU A 7 18.19 4.24 5.10
C GLU A 7 18.46 2.93 4.35
N GLY A 8 19.20 1.98 4.93
CA GLY A 8 19.41 0.67 4.33
C GLY A 8 18.11 -0.15 4.23
N PHE A 9 17.28 -0.10 5.26
CA PHE A 9 15.99 -0.82 5.28
C PHE A 9 14.98 -0.25 4.28
N THR A 10 14.95 1.07 4.08
CA THR A 10 14.07 1.71 3.09
C THR A 10 14.63 1.66 1.67
N SER A 11 15.96 1.65 1.49
CA SER A 11 16.59 1.72 0.16
C SER A 11 16.75 0.36 -0.53
N PHE A 12 16.75 -0.76 0.22
CA PHE A 12 17.00 -2.09 -0.35
C PHE A 12 15.82 -3.05 -0.25
N THR A 13 14.65 -2.59 0.16
CA THR A 13 13.53 -3.50 0.43
C THR A 13 12.18 -2.83 0.14
N THR A 14 11.33 -3.55 -0.60
CA THR A 14 9.95 -3.14 -0.92
C THR A 14 8.94 -3.50 0.18
N ASN A 15 9.39 -4.16 1.26
CA ASN A 15 8.55 -4.55 2.39
C ASN A 15 7.81 -3.37 3.06
N PRO A 16 8.42 -2.19 3.32
CA PRO A 16 7.71 -1.06 3.94
C PRO A 16 6.46 -0.64 3.15
N LEU A 17 6.57 -0.63 1.83
CA LEU A 17 5.47 -0.30 0.91
C LEU A 17 4.35 -1.35 0.93
N ARG A 18 4.71 -2.64 1.02
CA ARG A 18 3.73 -3.72 1.18
C ARG A 18 2.95 -3.58 2.47
N TRP A 19 3.61 -3.29 3.59
CA TRP A 19 2.95 -3.05 4.87
C TRP A 19 2.00 -1.85 4.82
N ALA A 20 2.43 -0.75 4.19
CA ALA A 20 1.57 0.42 4.00
C ALA A 20 0.32 0.09 3.17
N SER A 21 0.46 -0.70 2.10
CA SER A 21 -0.65 -1.13 1.26
C SER A 21 -1.65 -2.02 2.01
N TYR A 22 -1.16 -2.98 2.79
CA TYR A 22 -2.02 -3.82 3.63
C TYR A 22 -2.75 -3.02 4.71
N PHE A 23 -2.06 -2.04 5.30
CA PHE A 23 -2.68 -1.16 6.29
C PHE A 23 -3.77 -0.29 5.67
N ALA A 24 -3.52 0.30 4.49
CA ALA A 24 -4.53 1.07 3.76
C ALA A 24 -5.74 0.20 3.40
N PHE A 25 -5.54 -1.03 2.93
CA PHE A 25 -6.62 -1.97 2.64
C PHE A 25 -7.43 -2.33 3.89
N GLY A 26 -6.76 -2.56 5.03
CA GLY A 26 -7.44 -2.82 6.30
C GLY A 26 -8.29 -1.63 6.77
N LEU A 27 -7.77 -0.41 6.67
CA LEU A 27 -8.51 0.81 6.99
C LEU A 27 -9.72 1.02 6.07
N ASP A 28 -9.57 0.73 4.78
CA ASP A 28 -10.67 0.83 3.82
C ASP A 28 -11.80 -0.16 4.15
N GLY A 29 -11.46 -1.37 4.59
CA GLY A 29 -12.43 -2.35 5.11
C GLY A 29 -13.20 -1.86 6.34
N ILE A 30 -12.52 -1.23 7.30
CA ILE A 30 -13.17 -0.61 8.47
C ILE A 30 -14.12 0.51 8.02
N ASN A 31 -13.69 1.30 7.05
CA ASN A 31 -14.48 2.40 6.53
C ASN A 31 -15.75 1.90 5.81
N PHE A 32 -15.64 0.79 5.08
CA PHE A 32 -16.79 0.14 4.45
C PHE A 32 -17.81 -0.37 5.48
N ILE A 33 -17.37 -0.90 6.62
CA ILE A 33 -18.27 -1.28 7.72
C ILE A 33 -18.98 -0.05 8.29
N TYR A 34 -18.25 1.06 8.47
CA TYR A 34 -18.84 2.32 8.93
C TYR A 34 -19.87 2.88 7.95
N PHE A 35 -19.65 2.73 6.64
CA PHE A 35 -20.63 3.09 5.61
C PHE A 35 -21.94 2.32 5.74
N ILE A 36 -21.87 1.00 5.92
CA ILE A 36 -23.04 0.15 6.13
C ILE A 36 -23.80 0.61 7.38
N TYR A 37 -23.09 0.90 8.47
CA TYR A 37 -23.68 1.42 9.69
C TYR A 37 -24.46 2.73 9.44
N ILE A 38 -23.86 3.68 8.71
CA ILE A 38 -24.53 4.96 8.34
C ILE A 38 -25.81 4.70 7.54
N ILE A 39 -25.78 3.78 6.56
CA ILE A 39 -26.96 3.43 5.76
C ILE A 39 -28.07 2.84 6.63
N ILE A 40 -27.74 1.91 7.53
CA ILE A 40 -28.72 1.28 8.43
C ILE A 40 -29.38 2.36 9.30
N GLN A 41 -28.58 3.24 9.90
CA GLN A 41 -29.09 4.32 10.75
C GLN A 41 -29.94 5.32 9.98
N PHE A 42 -29.59 5.60 8.72
CA PHE A 42 -30.39 6.46 7.86
C PHE A 42 -31.78 5.88 7.60
N VAL A 43 -31.88 4.57 7.36
CA VAL A 43 -33.15 3.89 7.08
C VAL A 43 -34.01 3.75 8.34
N VAL A 44 -33.40 3.50 9.51
CA VAL A 44 -34.12 3.23 10.76
C VAL A 44 -34.50 4.50 11.53
N SER A 45 -33.62 5.51 11.58
CA SER A 45 -33.72 6.66 12.50
C SER A 45 -33.95 7.99 11.79
N ALA A 46 -34.64 7.99 10.65
CA ALA A 46 -34.84 9.10 9.71
C ALA A 46 -35.12 10.51 10.30
N SER A 47 -35.57 10.64 11.56
CA SER A 47 -35.81 11.94 12.22
C SER A 47 -34.66 12.50 13.08
N ASN A 48 -33.74 11.67 13.59
CA ASN A 48 -32.75 12.09 14.61
C ASN A 48 -31.29 11.86 14.18
N PHE A 49 -31.06 11.21 13.04
CA PHE A 49 -29.71 10.93 12.56
C PHE A 49 -29.23 12.02 11.61
N ASP A 50 -28.15 12.70 11.98
CA ASP A 50 -27.55 13.80 11.23
C ASP A 50 -26.72 13.30 10.04
N PHE A 51 -27.42 12.66 9.09
CA PHE A 51 -26.83 11.91 7.97
C PHE A 51 -25.78 12.71 7.19
N LYS A 52 -26.02 14.01 7.01
CA LYS A 52 -25.14 14.89 6.25
C LYS A 52 -23.73 14.97 6.85
N TYR A 53 -23.62 15.11 8.16
CA TYR A 53 -22.32 15.21 8.84
C TYR A 53 -21.57 13.89 8.84
N HIS A 54 -22.28 12.78 9.11
CA HIS A 54 -21.70 11.44 9.08
C HIS A 54 -21.23 11.04 7.68
N PHE A 55 -22.04 11.32 6.66
CA PHE A 55 -21.68 11.05 5.27
C PHE A 55 -20.48 11.89 4.80
N MET A 56 -20.42 13.17 5.18
CA MET A 56 -19.27 14.04 4.88
C MET A 56 -18.00 13.48 5.50
N PHE A 57 -18.02 13.15 6.80
CA PHE A 57 -16.87 12.57 7.50
C PHE A 57 -16.42 11.24 6.89
N PHE A 58 -17.36 10.34 6.61
CA PHE A 58 -17.12 9.09 5.89
C PHE A 58 -16.41 9.33 4.55
N SER A 59 -16.94 10.25 3.73
CA SER A 59 -16.40 10.51 2.39
C SER A 59 -14.95 11.04 2.43
N MET A 60 -14.62 11.89 3.40
CA MET A 60 -13.25 12.41 3.57
C MET A 60 -12.26 11.32 3.93
N ILE A 61 -12.65 10.42 4.84
CA ILE A 61 -11.81 9.27 5.22
C ILE A 61 -11.69 8.31 4.04
N ALA A 62 -12.79 8.03 3.33
CA ALA A 62 -12.81 7.10 2.18
C ALA A 62 -11.89 7.55 1.06
N ILE A 63 -11.91 8.83 0.72
CA ILE A 63 -10.99 9.38 -0.28
C ILE A 63 -9.55 9.27 0.21
N SER A 64 -9.28 9.55 1.48
CA SER A 64 -7.94 9.49 2.05
C SER A 64 -7.37 8.05 2.08
N THR A 65 -8.17 7.06 2.48
CA THR A 65 -7.77 5.64 2.49
C THR A 65 -7.54 5.12 1.08
N LEU A 66 -8.41 5.50 0.13
CA LEU A 66 -8.29 5.11 -1.27
C LEU A 66 -7.02 5.70 -1.91
N ILE A 67 -6.69 6.97 -1.66
CA ILE A 67 -5.45 7.59 -2.13
C ILE A 67 -4.22 6.88 -1.54
N ALA A 68 -4.24 6.58 -0.23
CA ALA A 68 -3.15 5.86 0.41
C ALA A 68 -2.94 4.46 -0.17
N PHE A 69 -4.03 3.76 -0.51
CA PHE A 69 -3.97 2.47 -1.19
C PHE A 69 -3.28 2.59 -2.56
N PHE A 70 -3.68 3.56 -3.39
CA PHE A 70 -3.03 3.78 -4.69
C PHE A 70 -1.56 4.18 -4.57
N ILE A 71 -1.19 4.97 -3.56
CA ILE A 71 0.21 5.29 -3.28
C ILE A 71 1.00 4.03 -2.91
N GLY A 72 0.41 3.11 -2.15
CA GLY A 72 1.02 1.81 -1.85
C GLY A 72 1.31 0.99 -3.10
N VAL A 73 0.33 0.88 -4.00
CA VAL A 73 0.47 0.17 -5.29
C VAL A 73 1.53 0.82 -6.18
N LEU A 74 1.49 2.15 -6.30
CA LEU A 74 2.49 2.92 -7.06
C LEU A 74 3.89 2.72 -6.48
N GLY A 75 4.00 2.70 -5.15
CA GLY A 75 5.24 2.38 -4.47
C GLY A 75 5.78 1.01 -4.89
N GLU A 76 4.96 -0.05 -4.87
CA GLU A 76 5.40 -1.39 -5.27
C GLU A 76 5.89 -1.42 -6.73
N TYR A 77 5.22 -0.68 -7.61
CA TYR A 77 5.64 -0.52 -9.00
C TYR A 77 7.00 0.20 -9.12
N VAL A 78 7.17 1.34 -8.43
CA VAL A 78 8.44 2.08 -8.40
C VAL A 78 9.57 1.23 -7.82
N GLY A 79 9.28 0.42 -6.79
CA GLY A 79 10.25 -0.52 -6.21
C GLY A 79 10.74 -1.56 -7.22
N ARG A 80 9.84 -2.13 -8.02
CA ARG A 80 10.23 -3.05 -9.11
C ARG A 80 11.09 -2.37 -10.16
N VAL A 81 10.70 -1.18 -10.61
CA VAL A 81 11.50 -0.38 -11.57
C VAL A 81 12.89 -0.07 -11.01
N PHE A 82 12.98 0.24 -9.72
CA PHE A 82 14.27 0.48 -9.05
C PHE A 82 15.16 -0.78 -9.01
N ASP A 83 14.59 -1.96 -8.81
CA ASP A 83 15.36 -3.21 -8.87
C ASP A 83 15.81 -3.55 -10.29
N GLU A 84 14.99 -3.25 -11.30
CA GLU A 84 15.28 -3.50 -12.72
C GLU A 84 16.39 -2.57 -13.25
N THR A 85 16.37 -1.30 -12.84
CA THR A 85 17.38 -0.30 -13.22
C THR A 85 18.77 -0.56 -12.64
N LYS A 86 18.89 -1.37 -11.56
CA LYS A 86 20.20 -1.76 -11.01
C LYS A 86 21.00 -2.73 -11.89
N GLN A 87 20.38 -3.31 -12.93
CA GLN A 87 21.02 -4.27 -13.85
C GLN A 87 21.83 -5.37 -13.13
N ARG A 88 21.33 -5.89 -12.00
CA ARG A 88 22.05 -6.94 -11.27
C ARG A 88 22.03 -8.24 -12.09
N PRO A 89 23.19 -8.81 -12.48
CA PRO A 89 23.21 -10.07 -13.19
C PRO A 89 22.61 -11.18 -12.31
N LEU A 90 21.80 -12.06 -12.91
CA LEU A 90 21.09 -13.13 -12.20
C LEU A 90 22.05 -14.08 -11.46
N TYR A 91 23.25 -14.26 -12.01
CA TYR A 91 24.31 -15.07 -11.42
C TYR A 91 25.67 -14.59 -11.92
N PHE A 92 26.69 -14.85 -11.12
CA PHE A 92 28.08 -14.78 -11.55
C PHE A 92 28.56 -16.20 -11.83
N VAL A 93 29.08 -16.46 -13.02
CA VAL A 93 29.67 -17.75 -13.38
C VAL A 93 31.07 -17.83 -12.76
N GLN A 94 31.28 -18.77 -11.85
CA GLN A 94 32.57 -18.94 -11.18
C GLN A 94 33.52 -19.87 -11.96
N SER A 95 32.98 -20.92 -12.58
CA SER A 95 33.71 -21.76 -13.50
C SER A 95 32.76 -22.45 -14.47
N LEU A 96 33.19 -22.60 -15.72
CA LEU A 96 32.54 -23.42 -16.72
C LEU A 96 33.35 -24.70 -16.85
N VAL A 97 32.68 -25.85 -16.72
CA VAL A 97 33.30 -27.15 -17.00
C VAL A 97 32.57 -27.73 -18.21
N ASN A 98 33.31 -27.98 -19.29
CA ASN A 98 32.80 -28.63 -20.50
C ASN A 98 31.76 -27.82 -21.29
N ILE A 99 31.82 -26.48 -21.23
CA ILE A 99 30.98 -25.57 -22.02
C ILE A 99 31.90 -24.56 -22.72
N ASP A 100 31.83 -24.50 -24.05
CA ASP A 100 32.58 -23.50 -24.83
C ASP A 100 31.88 -22.14 -24.75
N GLU A 101 32.63 -21.09 -24.38
CA GLU A 101 32.17 -19.70 -24.46
C GLU A 101 31.97 -19.32 -25.94
N LYS A 102 30.76 -18.88 -26.29
CA LYS A 102 30.46 -18.26 -27.59
C LYS A 102 30.68 -16.76 -27.53
#